data_AF-A0A966DNK5-F1
#
_entry.id   AF-A0A966DNK5-F1
#
_cell.length_a   1.000
_cell.length_b   1.000
_cell.length_c   1.000
_cell.angle_alpha   90.00
_cell.angle_beta   90.00
_cell.angle_gamma   90.00
#
_symmetry.space_group_name_H-M   'P 1'
#
loop_
_entity.id
_entity.type
_entity.pdbx_description
1 polymer ?
#
loop_
_entity_poly.entity_id
_entity_poly.type
_entity_poly.pdbx_seq_one_letter_code
_entity_poly.pdbx_strand_id
1 'polypeptide(L)'
;MNESTQTTFTIDEVLNALDSLETACLFLDRADKFKWKWIAIALDHALYGFCISAIAMHDPFNVWSGTNDNMYMFEQAGHGWMKSHKVMFDEGPAYRIEWKPCIPPPEIPCDSDPIEQRFQRLLDGDIIGFWSALARVQDSVLWMARMSHTQALHLTDEQMRRIIFLHNYVRNKIAHFMPKTYTFSVPKIQAASKDIINAIGELVFKSFAIYSSRVDDIRSRTKTAIIRFADYYEAQQHLSPESHPQE
;
A
#
# COMPACT_ATOMS: atom_id res chain seq x y z
N MET A 1 -29.33 -39.25 -7.15
CA MET A 1 -28.43 -38.59 -6.19
C MET A 1 -28.18 -37.20 -6.75
N ASN A 2 -28.60 -36.14 -6.06
CA ASN A 2 -28.32 -34.77 -6.48
C ASN A 2 -26.84 -34.50 -6.19
N GLU A 3 -26.03 -34.34 -7.23
CA GLU A 3 -24.70 -33.74 -7.09
C GLU A 3 -24.91 -32.31 -6.60
N SER A 4 -24.56 -32.05 -5.33
CA SER A 4 -24.46 -30.70 -4.82
C SER A 4 -23.35 -30.00 -5.61
N THR A 5 -23.70 -29.07 -6.49
CA THR A 5 -22.74 -28.17 -7.13
C THR A 5 -22.02 -27.41 -6.02
N GLN A 6 -20.77 -27.76 -5.75
CA GLN A 6 -19.90 -27.00 -4.85
C GLN A 6 -19.65 -25.63 -5.48
N THR A 7 -20.07 -24.57 -4.80
CA THR A 7 -19.73 -23.20 -5.19
C THR A 7 -18.29 -22.91 -4.77
N THR A 8 -17.39 -22.71 -5.74
CA THR A 8 -16.00 -22.31 -5.52
C THR A 8 -15.79 -20.82 -5.84
N PHE A 9 -14.88 -20.15 -5.14
CA PHE A 9 -14.40 -18.80 -5.51
C PHE A 9 -12.87 -18.81 -5.67
N THR A 10 -12.35 -17.92 -6.50
CA THR A 10 -10.91 -17.77 -6.75
C THR A 10 -10.51 -16.33 -6.47
N ILE A 11 -9.37 -16.15 -5.82
CA ILE A 11 -8.87 -14.85 -5.40
C ILE A 11 -7.37 -14.78 -5.68
N ASP A 12 -6.94 -13.67 -6.28
CA ASP A 12 -5.53 -13.28 -6.44
C ASP A 12 -5.25 -12.05 -5.57
N GLU A 13 -4.00 -11.58 -5.56
CA GLU A 13 -3.56 -10.44 -4.75
C GLU A 13 -4.31 -9.15 -5.09
N VAL A 14 -4.61 -8.90 -6.37
CA VAL A 14 -5.27 -7.67 -6.81
C VAL A 14 -6.76 -7.71 -6.48
N LEU A 15 -7.41 -8.85 -6.67
CA LEU A 15 -8.82 -9.07 -6.33
C LEU A 15 -9.03 -9.00 -4.82
N ASN A 16 -8.08 -9.50 -4.02
CA ASN A 16 -8.12 -9.37 -2.56
C ASN A 16 -7.97 -7.91 -2.10
N ALA A 17 -7.07 -7.15 -2.75
CA ALA A 17 -6.92 -5.72 -2.50
C ALA A 17 -8.20 -4.94 -2.87
N LEU A 18 -8.81 -5.29 -4.01
CA LEU A 18 -10.03 -4.67 -4.50
C LEU A 18 -11.25 -4.99 -3.63
N ASP A 19 -11.41 -6.25 -3.22
CA ASP A 19 -12.46 -6.67 -2.28
C ASP A 19 -12.36 -5.93 -0.94
N SER A 20 -11.13 -5.70 -0.46
CA SER A 20 -10.89 -4.90 0.74
C SER A 20 -11.29 -3.43 0.55
N LEU A 21 -10.99 -2.83 -0.61
CA LEU A 21 -11.43 -1.47 -0.94
C LEU A 21 -12.96 -1.37 -0.99
N GLU A 22 -13.62 -2.33 -1.61
CA GLU A 22 -15.09 -2.38 -1.70
C GLU A 22 -15.74 -2.64 -0.34
N THR A 23 -15.11 -3.47 0.50
CA THR A 23 -15.51 -3.68 1.89
C THR A 23 -15.47 -2.36 2.67
N ALA A 24 -14.45 -1.52 2.47
CA ALA A 24 -14.40 -0.20 3.07
C ALA A 24 -15.60 0.67 2.62
N CYS A 25 -15.99 0.59 1.34
CA CYS A 25 -17.18 1.25 0.83
C CYS A 25 -18.48 0.73 1.47
N LEU A 26 -18.63 -0.57 1.69
CA LEU A 26 -19.81 -1.14 2.35
C LEU A 26 -20.01 -0.56 3.76
N PHE A 27 -18.92 -0.30 4.49
CA PHE A 27 -19.00 0.30 5.81
C PHE A 27 -19.39 1.79 5.83
N LEU A 28 -19.39 2.49 4.68
CA LEU A 28 -19.83 3.89 4.63
C LEU A 28 -21.30 4.05 5.07
N ASP A 29 -22.14 3.06 4.72
CA ASP A 29 -23.58 3.05 4.99
C ASP A 29 -23.90 2.75 6.45
N ARG A 30 -22.92 2.27 7.22
CA ARG A 30 -23.10 1.99 8.65
C ARG A 30 -23.35 3.29 9.42
N ALA A 31 -24.38 3.31 10.26
CA ALA A 31 -24.82 4.53 10.96
C ALA A 31 -23.88 4.93 12.11
N ASP A 32 -23.25 3.96 12.78
CA ASP A 32 -22.43 4.21 13.97
C ASP A 32 -20.98 4.59 13.66
N LYS A 33 -20.29 5.16 14.66
CA LYS A 33 -18.89 5.59 14.54
C LYS A 33 -17.89 4.43 14.45
N PHE A 34 -18.27 3.20 14.82
CA PHE A 34 -17.39 2.03 14.67
C PHE A 34 -17.17 1.65 13.21
N LYS A 35 -17.93 2.21 12.26
CA LYS A 35 -17.60 2.08 10.84
C LYS A 35 -16.16 2.50 10.53
N TRP A 36 -15.65 3.54 11.20
CA TRP A 36 -14.29 4.05 10.95
C TRP A 36 -13.20 3.09 11.41
N LYS A 37 -13.49 2.20 12.36
CA LYS A 37 -12.62 1.07 12.68
C LYS A 37 -12.49 0.13 11.49
N TRP A 38 -13.62 -0.27 10.91
CA TRP A 38 -13.64 -1.26 9.83
C TRP A 38 -13.16 -0.68 8.50
N ILE A 39 -13.50 0.58 8.21
CA ILE A 39 -12.95 1.33 7.08
C ILE A 39 -11.43 1.42 7.20
N ALA A 40 -10.88 1.75 8.38
CA ALA A 40 -9.43 1.82 8.55
C ALA A 40 -8.74 0.46 8.32
N ILE A 41 -9.29 -0.63 8.85
CA ILE A 41 -8.73 -1.99 8.64
C ILE A 41 -8.79 -2.36 7.15
N ALA A 42 -9.92 -2.12 6.50
CA ALA A 42 -10.16 -2.49 5.11
C ALA A 42 -9.29 -1.66 4.14
N LEU A 43 -9.17 -0.35 4.36
CA LEU A 43 -8.31 0.52 3.54
C LEU A 43 -6.82 0.24 3.74
N ASP A 44 -6.39 -0.08 4.97
CA ASP A 44 -5.02 -0.48 5.25
C ASP A 44 -4.64 -1.76 4.49
N HIS A 45 -5.53 -2.75 4.52
CA HIS A 45 -5.34 -4.01 3.78
C HIS A 45 -5.40 -3.79 2.25
N ALA A 46 -6.32 -2.94 1.77
CA ALA A 46 -6.42 -2.60 0.36
C ALA A 46 -5.13 -1.93 -0.16
N LEU A 47 -4.63 -0.90 0.54
CA LEU A 47 -3.39 -0.22 0.16
C LEU A 47 -2.22 -1.19 0.13
N TYR A 48 -2.10 -2.03 1.16
CA TYR A 48 -1.06 -3.04 1.20
C TYR A 48 -1.13 -3.99 0.00
N GLY A 49 -2.32 -4.54 -0.29
CA GLY A 49 -2.50 -5.44 -1.43
C GLY A 49 -2.20 -4.79 -2.78
N PHE A 50 -2.59 -3.53 -2.97
CA PHE A 50 -2.22 -2.76 -4.17
C PHE A 50 -0.72 -2.49 -4.26
N CYS A 51 -0.04 -2.22 -3.13
CA CYS A 51 1.42 -2.09 -3.11
C CYS A 51 2.11 -3.41 -3.50
N ILE A 52 1.68 -4.54 -2.93
CA ILE A 52 2.20 -5.87 -3.26
C ILE A 52 2.00 -6.15 -4.75
N SER A 53 0.80 -5.91 -5.27
CA SER A 53 0.48 -6.10 -6.69
C SER A 53 1.39 -5.26 -7.61
N ALA A 54 1.59 -3.99 -7.26
CA ALA A 54 2.42 -3.07 -8.04
C ALA A 54 3.91 -3.43 -8.02
N ILE A 55 4.42 -4.00 -6.92
CA ILE A 55 5.82 -4.41 -6.81
C ILE A 55 6.07 -5.78 -7.44
N ALA A 56 5.13 -6.72 -7.24
CA ALA A 56 5.22 -8.05 -7.83
C ALA A 56 5.29 -7.94 -9.35
N MET A 57 4.45 -7.11 -9.98
CA MET A 57 4.38 -6.99 -11.45
C MET A 57 4.28 -8.37 -12.13
N HIS A 58 5.36 -8.81 -12.78
CA HIS A 58 5.49 -10.13 -13.42
C HIS A 58 6.38 -11.10 -12.63
N ASP A 59 7.01 -10.63 -11.57
CA ASP A 59 7.98 -11.38 -10.78
C ASP A 59 7.59 -11.37 -9.29
N PRO A 60 6.97 -12.46 -8.79
CA PRO A 60 6.59 -12.54 -7.39
C PRO A 60 7.79 -12.43 -6.45
N PHE A 61 9.03 -12.73 -6.87
CA PHE A 61 10.23 -12.61 -6.03
C PHE A 61 10.46 -11.19 -5.49
N ASN A 62 9.89 -10.17 -6.14
CA ASN A 62 10.04 -8.77 -5.73
C ASN A 62 9.37 -8.43 -4.40
N VAL A 63 8.43 -9.25 -3.94
CA VAL A 63 7.68 -9.02 -2.70
C VAL A 63 8.06 -9.97 -1.56
N TRP A 64 9.20 -10.66 -1.66
CA TRP A 64 9.67 -11.58 -0.61
C TRP A 64 10.55 -10.89 0.43
N SER A 65 10.34 -11.21 1.70
CA SER A 65 11.05 -10.64 2.86
C SER A 65 12.56 -10.90 2.84
N GLY A 66 13.03 -11.92 2.12
CA GLY A 66 14.45 -12.21 1.91
C GLY A 66 15.20 -11.15 1.10
N THR A 67 14.47 -10.25 0.41
CA THR A 67 15.07 -9.09 -0.25
C THR A 67 15.18 -7.93 0.73
N ASN A 68 16.39 -7.48 1.05
CA ASN A 68 16.59 -6.27 1.85
C ASN A 68 16.61 -5.02 0.96
N ASP A 69 16.37 -3.84 1.54
CA ASP A 69 16.43 -2.57 0.79
C ASP A 69 17.81 -1.88 0.90
N ASN A 70 18.87 -2.65 1.17
CA ASN A 70 20.26 -2.19 1.17
C ASN A 70 20.93 -2.67 -0.13
N MET A 71 20.44 -2.12 -1.24
CA MET A 71 20.77 -2.50 -2.60
C MET A 71 21.81 -1.56 -3.21
N TYR A 72 22.54 -2.10 -4.19
CA TYR A 72 23.37 -1.30 -5.09
C TYR A 72 22.76 -1.32 -6.47
N MET A 73 22.84 -0.21 -7.19
CA MET A 73 22.37 -0.10 -8.56
C MET A 73 23.36 0.73 -9.37
N PHE A 74 23.65 0.33 -10.60
CA PHE A 74 24.40 1.16 -11.53
C PHE A 74 23.45 2.07 -12.31
N GLU A 75 23.59 3.38 -12.14
CA GLU A 75 22.82 4.36 -12.89
C GLU A 75 23.49 4.62 -14.25
N GLN A 76 22.85 4.19 -15.33
CA GLN A 76 23.42 4.33 -16.68
C GLN A 76 23.52 5.79 -17.14
N ALA A 77 22.55 6.65 -16.78
CA ALA A 77 22.52 8.05 -17.18
C ALA A 77 23.54 8.92 -16.42
N GLY A 78 23.83 8.58 -15.15
CA GLY A 78 24.81 9.26 -14.31
C GLY A 78 26.21 8.63 -14.31
N HIS A 79 26.38 7.50 -15.00
CA HIS A 79 27.62 6.71 -15.05
C HIS A 79 28.22 6.41 -13.66
N GLY A 80 27.41 5.96 -12.71
CA GLY A 80 27.85 5.77 -11.32
C GLY A 80 27.11 4.66 -10.58
N TRP A 81 27.78 4.10 -9.57
CA TRP A 81 27.13 3.22 -8.60
C TRP A 81 26.35 4.04 -7.60
N MET A 82 25.15 3.58 -7.27
CA MET A 82 24.26 4.14 -6.26
C MET A 82 24.03 3.09 -5.19
N LYS A 83 23.93 3.54 -3.93
CA LYS A 83 23.54 2.70 -2.79
C LYS A 83 22.25 3.23 -2.20
N SER A 84 21.29 2.34 -1.96
CA SER A 84 20.04 2.69 -1.30
C SER A 84 20.23 2.85 0.21
N HIS A 85 19.47 3.78 0.78
CA HIS A 85 19.44 4.09 2.20
C HIS A 85 17.99 4.21 2.65
N LYS A 86 17.68 3.66 3.82
CA LYS A 86 16.40 3.87 4.48
C LYS A 86 16.42 5.20 5.23
N VAL A 87 15.54 6.11 4.85
CA VAL A 87 15.29 7.36 5.58
C VAL A 87 14.01 7.20 6.38
N MET A 88 14.16 7.08 7.70
CA MET A 88 13.06 6.82 8.62
C MET A 88 12.22 8.08 8.84
N PHE A 89 10.92 7.90 9.08
CA PHE A 89 10.05 8.95 9.64
C PHE A 89 10.10 8.90 11.17
N ASP A 90 9.94 10.05 11.82
CA ASP A 90 10.03 10.16 13.29
C ASP A 90 8.88 9.41 14.00
N GLU A 91 7.72 9.26 13.35
CA GLU A 91 6.48 8.82 13.98
C GLU A 91 6.22 7.30 13.89
N GLY A 92 7.18 6.49 13.44
CA GLY A 92 7.04 5.03 13.40
C GLY A 92 8.07 4.27 12.56
N PRO A 93 7.80 3.00 12.21
CA PRO A 93 8.71 2.16 11.42
C PRO A 93 8.67 2.46 9.91
N ALA A 94 7.96 3.51 9.51
CA ALA A 94 7.88 3.94 8.12
C ALA A 94 9.22 4.52 7.66
N TYR A 95 9.52 4.36 6.38
CA TYR A 95 10.70 4.92 5.74
C TYR A 95 10.47 5.17 4.26
N ARG A 96 11.34 5.98 3.66
CA ARG A 96 11.53 6.05 2.21
C ARG A 96 12.90 5.49 1.83
N ILE A 97 13.02 5.10 0.57
CA ILE A 97 14.28 4.69 -0.02
C ILE A 97 14.90 5.90 -0.70
N GLU A 98 16.11 6.25 -0.32
CA GLU A 98 16.93 7.26 -1.00
C GLU A 98 18.17 6.62 -1.60
N TRP A 99 18.55 7.09 -2.79
CA TRP A 99 19.72 6.60 -3.50
C TRP A 99 20.83 7.65 -3.46
N LYS A 100 22.01 7.23 -3.01
CA LYS A 100 23.19 8.10 -2.93
C LYS A 100 24.34 7.53 -3.76
N PRO A 101 25.15 8.36 -4.43
CA PRO A 101 26.35 7.91 -5.11
C PRO A 101 27.26 7.11 -4.18
N CYS A 102 27.77 5.99 -4.69
CA CYS A 102 28.68 5.08 -4.00
C CYS A 102 30.04 5.15 -4.70
N ILE A 103 31.00 5.78 -4.02
CA ILE A 103 32.38 5.87 -4.47
C ILE A 103 33.26 5.42 -3.29
N PRO A 104 34.08 4.37 -3.43
CA PRO A 104 34.32 3.57 -4.64
C PRO A 104 33.12 2.67 -5.03
N PRO A 105 33.12 2.10 -6.25
CA PRO A 105 32.19 1.04 -6.64
C PRO A 105 32.13 -0.07 -5.57
N PRO A 106 30.95 -0.64 -5.30
CA PRO A 106 30.86 -1.76 -4.39
C PRO A 106 31.71 -2.93 -4.90
N GLU A 107 32.37 -3.63 -3.97
CA GLU A 107 32.85 -4.98 -4.24
C GLU A 107 31.61 -5.86 -4.38
N ILE A 108 31.20 -6.13 -5.62
CA ILE A 108 30.05 -6.98 -5.89
C ILE A 108 30.57 -8.41 -5.81
N PRO A 109 30.23 -9.20 -4.78
CA PRO A 109 30.39 -10.64 -4.91
C PRO A 109 29.53 -11.07 -6.11
N CYS A 110 30.11 -11.82 -7.04
CA CYS A 110 29.33 -12.49 -8.08
C CYS A 110 28.19 -13.20 -7.37
N ASP A 111 26.95 -12.74 -7.57
CA ASP A 111 25.78 -13.23 -6.86
C ASP A 111 25.58 -14.69 -7.28
N SER A 112 26.25 -15.58 -6.56
CA SER A 112 26.34 -17.02 -6.83
C SER A 112 25.33 -17.78 -5.99
N ASP A 113 24.29 -17.11 -5.51
CA ASP A 113 23.20 -17.78 -4.81
C ASP A 113 22.61 -18.81 -5.77
N PRO A 114 22.80 -20.12 -5.50
CA PRO A 114 22.30 -21.16 -6.37
C PRO A 114 20.79 -21.00 -6.51
N ILE A 115 20.27 -21.28 -7.70
CA ILE A 115 18.83 -21.24 -8.00
C ILE A 115 18.02 -21.97 -6.91
N GLU A 116 18.55 -23.08 -6.39
CA GLU A 116 17.97 -23.86 -5.29
C GLU A 116 17.73 -23.05 -4.00
N GLN A 117 18.67 -22.17 -3.62
CA GLN A 117 18.52 -21.31 -2.44
C GLN A 117 17.53 -20.15 -2.68
N ARG A 118 17.31 -19.75 -3.94
CA ARG A 118 16.24 -18.81 -4.31
C ARG A 118 14.87 -19.49 -4.23
N PHE A 119 14.77 -20.73 -4.69
CA PHE A 119 13.54 -21.53 -4.55
C PHE A 119 13.22 -21.89 -3.09
N GLN A 120 14.23 -22.24 -2.27
CA GLN A 120 13.97 -22.51 -0.85
C GLN A 120 13.47 -21.26 -0.11
N ARG A 121 13.96 -20.06 -0.47
CA ARG A 121 13.41 -18.78 0.02
C ARG A 121 11.97 -18.53 -0.44
N LEU A 122 11.53 -19.06 -1.58
CA LEU A 122 10.12 -19.04 -1.99
C LEU A 122 9.25 -19.99 -1.15
N LEU A 123 9.81 -21.06 -0.62
CA LEU A 123 9.04 -22.01 0.17
C LEU A 123 8.96 -21.58 1.64
N ASP A 124 10.01 -20.93 2.13
CA ASP A 124 10.18 -20.61 3.55
C ASP A 124 10.00 -19.11 3.90
N GLY A 125 9.98 -18.22 2.90
CA GLY A 125 10.02 -16.77 3.12
C GLY A 125 8.66 -16.14 3.39
N ASP A 126 8.63 -15.17 4.30
CA ASP A 126 7.45 -14.30 4.47
C ASP A 126 7.37 -13.28 3.31
N ILE A 127 6.19 -12.75 3.03
CA ILE A 127 6.01 -11.57 2.17
C ILE A 127 6.55 -10.33 2.91
N ILE A 128 7.07 -9.34 2.17
CA ILE A 128 7.52 -8.06 2.74
C ILE A 128 6.41 -7.38 3.54
N GLY A 129 6.76 -6.76 4.66
CA GLY A 129 5.78 -6.04 5.48
C GLY A 129 5.23 -4.77 4.82
N PHE A 130 4.18 -4.21 5.43
CA PHE A 130 3.49 -2.99 4.96
C PHE A 130 4.45 -1.84 4.63
N TRP A 131 5.36 -1.50 5.53
CA TRP A 131 6.28 -0.37 5.34
C TRP A 131 7.27 -0.60 4.21
N SER A 132 7.72 -1.84 4.02
CA SER A 132 8.57 -2.20 2.90
C SER A 132 7.82 -2.12 1.58
N ALA A 133 6.59 -2.63 1.52
CA ALA A 133 5.75 -2.49 0.34
C ALA A 133 5.49 -1.01 0.01
N LEU A 134 5.11 -0.20 1.00
CA LEU A 134 4.83 1.23 0.79
C LEU A 134 6.10 2.03 0.39
N ALA A 135 7.26 1.70 0.94
CA ALA A 135 8.52 2.34 0.57
C ALA A 135 8.96 1.99 -0.86
N ARG A 136 8.79 0.73 -1.25
CA ARG A 136 9.16 0.24 -2.59
C ARG A 136 8.29 0.80 -3.69
N VAL A 137 6.98 0.95 -3.49
CA VAL A 137 6.13 1.62 -4.51
C VAL A 137 6.42 3.12 -4.67
N GLN A 138 7.13 3.74 -3.73
CA GLN A 138 7.59 5.13 -3.85
C GLN A 138 8.98 5.24 -4.49
N ASP A 139 9.70 4.13 -4.66
CA ASP A 139 11.07 4.14 -5.20
C ASP A 139 11.07 4.18 -6.73
N SER A 140 11.33 5.36 -7.28
CA SER A 140 11.40 5.60 -8.73
C SER A 140 12.73 5.18 -9.36
N VAL A 141 13.66 4.59 -8.61
CA VAL A 141 15.02 4.31 -9.08
C VAL A 141 15.23 2.83 -9.36
N LEU A 142 14.80 1.94 -8.46
CA LEU A 142 14.93 0.50 -8.65
C LEU A 142 13.58 -0.19 -8.73
N TRP A 143 12.74 -0.06 -7.69
CA TRP A 143 11.56 -0.93 -7.55
C TRP A 143 10.46 -0.60 -8.55
N MET A 144 10.13 0.68 -8.74
CA MET A 144 9.12 1.12 -9.72
C MET A 144 9.73 1.54 -11.08
N ALA A 145 11.04 1.36 -11.25
CA ALA A 145 11.76 1.65 -12.49
C ALA A 145 12.11 0.40 -13.30
N ARG A 146 11.70 -0.80 -12.85
CA ARG A 146 12.01 -2.08 -13.51
C ARG A 146 11.42 -2.17 -14.91
N MET A 147 10.35 -1.43 -15.18
CA MET A 147 9.71 -1.29 -16.48
C MET A 147 9.79 0.16 -16.92
N SER A 148 10.04 0.41 -18.20
CA SER A 148 10.28 1.76 -18.74
C SER A 148 9.10 2.72 -18.65
N HIS A 149 7.89 2.21 -18.42
CA HIS A 149 6.64 2.98 -18.44
C HIS A 149 5.95 3.06 -17.08
N THR A 150 6.53 2.47 -16.03
CA THR A 150 5.93 2.48 -14.71
C THR A 150 6.30 3.75 -13.95
N GLN A 151 5.40 4.20 -13.07
CA GLN A 151 5.59 5.42 -12.28
C GLN A 151 5.49 5.08 -10.79
N ALA A 152 6.42 5.63 -10.01
CA ALA A 152 6.37 5.52 -8.56
C ALA A 152 5.18 6.29 -7.98
N LEU A 153 4.60 5.75 -6.90
CA LEU A 153 3.62 6.43 -6.08
C LEU A 153 4.25 7.66 -5.43
N HIS A 154 3.57 8.81 -5.49
CA HIS A 154 4.02 10.01 -4.82
C HIS A 154 3.18 10.31 -3.59
N LEU A 155 3.81 10.31 -2.42
CA LEU A 155 3.18 10.71 -1.16
C LEU A 155 3.98 11.84 -0.52
N THR A 156 3.30 12.95 -0.21
CA THR A 156 3.85 14.02 0.61
C THR A 156 4.12 13.54 2.03
N ASP A 157 4.99 14.24 2.77
CA ASP A 157 5.29 13.91 4.17
C ASP A 157 4.05 13.94 5.05
N GLU A 158 3.13 14.87 4.77
CA GLU A 158 1.88 14.97 5.50
C GLU A 158 0.94 13.79 5.23
N GLN A 159 0.83 13.35 3.97
CA GLN A 159 0.09 12.13 3.62
C GLN A 159 0.72 10.90 4.30
N MET A 160 2.06 10.81 4.29
CA MET A 160 2.78 9.75 4.99
C MET A 160 2.48 9.74 6.49
N ARG A 161 2.50 10.90 7.17
CA ARG A 161 2.15 10.99 8.60
C ARG A 161 0.72 10.51 8.89
N ARG A 162 -0.24 10.83 8.02
CA ARG A 162 -1.63 10.37 8.18
C ARG A 162 -1.78 8.87 7.94
N ILE A 163 -1.06 8.30 6.98
CA ILE A 163 -1.01 6.85 6.76
C ILE A 163 -0.33 6.14 7.96
N ILE A 164 0.77 6.68 8.47
CA ILE A 164 1.44 6.21 9.71
C ILE A 164 0.47 6.21 10.89
N PHE A 165 -0.28 7.30 11.06
CA PHE A 165 -1.32 7.38 12.09
C PHE A 165 -2.34 6.24 11.93
N LEU A 166 -2.90 6.04 10.74
CA LEU A 166 -3.93 5.02 10.52
C LEU A 166 -3.39 3.59 10.70
N HIS A 167 -2.24 3.25 10.10
CA HIS A 167 -1.65 1.91 10.20
C HIS A 167 -1.24 1.56 11.64
N ASN A 168 -0.40 2.39 12.27
CA ASN A 168 0.18 2.08 13.57
C ASN A 168 -0.80 2.29 14.73
N TYR A 169 -1.57 3.37 14.70
CA TYR A 169 -2.36 3.78 15.87
C TYR A 169 -3.80 3.32 15.79
N VAL A 170 -4.38 3.19 14.61
CA VAL A 170 -5.77 2.75 14.45
C VAL A 170 -5.80 1.26 14.16
N ARG A 171 -5.33 0.82 13.00
CA ARG A 171 -5.41 -0.58 12.56
C ARG A 171 -4.67 -1.52 13.51
N ASN A 172 -3.38 -1.30 13.77
CA ASN A 172 -2.60 -2.24 14.60
C ASN A 172 -3.11 -2.32 16.05
N LYS A 173 -3.46 -1.19 16.68
CA LYS A 173 -3.98 -1.20 18.06
C LYS A 173 -5.36 -1.84 18.18
N ILE A 174 -6.21 -1.67 17.16
CA ILE A 174 -7.55 -2.26 17.14
C ILE A 174 -7.50 -3.74 16.78
N ALA A 175 -6.66 -4.13 15.82
CA ALA A 175 -6.55 -5.51 15.33
C ALA A 175 -5.87 -6.43 16.34
N HIS A 176 -4.79 -5.99 17.00
CA HIS A 176 -4.03 -6.80 17.96
C HIS A 176 -4.59 -6.78 19.39
N PHE A 177 -5.87 -6.40 19.56
CA PHE A 177 -6.66 -6.37 20.79
C PHE A 177 -5.82 -6.39 22.09
N MET A 178 -5.19 -5.26 22.42
CA MET A 178 -4.63 -5.07 23.76
C MET A 178 -5.77 -4.57 24.68
N PRO A 179 -5.94 -5.11 25.90
CA PRO A 179 -7.02 -4.72 26.79
C PRO A 179 -6.79 -3.31 27.35
N LYS A 180 -7.19 -2.29 26.59
CA LYS A 180 -7.09 -0.86 26.90
C LYS A 180 -8.26 -0.10 26.27
N THR A 181 -8.67 1.01 26.88
CA THR A 181 -9.61 1.94 26.26
C THR A 181 -8.86 2.83 25.27
N TYR A 182 -9.34 2.89 24.03
CA TYR A 182 -8.79 3.76 22.99
C TYR A 182 -9.81 4.80 22.58
N THR A 183 -9.34 6.03 22.37
CA THR A 183 -10.12 7.11 21.78
C THR A 183 -9.46 7.54 20.48
N PHE A 184 -10.24 7.57 19.41
CA PHE A 184 -9.77 7.95 18.07
C PHE A 184 -10.52 9.15 17.55
N SER A 185 -9.80 10.06 16.89
CA SER A 185 -10.42 11.18 16.18
C SER A 185 -10.93 10.71 14.83
N VAL A 186 -12.26 10.72 14.64
CA VAL A 186 -12.90 10.40 13.36
C VAL A 186 -12.39 11.28 12.22
N PRO A 187 -12.28 12.62 12.36
CA PRO A 187 -11.70 13.47 11.33
C PRO A 187 -10.28 13.06 10.90
N LYS A 188 -9.43 12.62 11.83
CA LYS A 188 -8.09 12.13 11.49
C LYS A 188 -8.14 10.82 10.70
N ILE A 189 -9.03 9.91 11.05
CA ILE A 189 -9.23 8.65 10.29
C ILE A 189 -9.75 8.97 8.89
N GLN A 190 -10.70 9.91 8.76
CA GLN A 190 -11.24 10.36 7.48
C GLN A 190 -10.15 10.95 6.58
N ALA A 191 -9.32 11.85 7.13
CA ALA A 191 -8.22 12.46 6.38
C ALA A 191 -7.22 11.40 5.88
N ALA A 192 -6.81 10.47 6.76
CA ALA A 192 -5.94 9.37 6.38
C ALA A 192 -6.59 8.42 5.36
N SER A 193 -7.89 8.15 5.50
CA SER A 193 -8.66 7.33 4.55
C SER A 193 -8.65 7.95 3.15
N LYS A 194 -8.84 9.27 3.06
CA LYS A 194 -8.75 10.03 1.80
C LYS A 194 -7.37 9.91 1.17
N ASP A 195 -6.30 10.03 1.96
CA ASP A 195 -4.92 9.89 1.46
C ASP A 195 -4.65 8.47 0.93
N ILE A 196 -5.14 7.44 1.62
CA ILE A 196 -5.05 6.04 1.17
C ILE A 196 -5.81 5.82 -0.14
N ILE A 197 -7.05 6.31 -0.24
CA ILE A 197 -7.87 6.16 -1.46
C ILE A 197 -7.20 6.85 -2.65
N ASN A 198 -6.63 8.04 -2.42
CA ASN A 198 -5.86 8.74 -3.45
C ASN A 198 -4.64 7.93 -3.86
N ALA A 199 -3.88 7.39 -2.91
CA ALA A 199 -2.71 6.55 -3.18
C ALA A 199 -3.08 5.30 -4.02
N ILE A 200 -4.17 4.62 -3.68
CA ILE A 200 -4.70 3.49 -4.46
C ILE A 200 -5.09 3.95 -5.87
N GLY A 201 -5.73 5.11 -6.00
CA GLY A 201 -6.05 5.70 -7.30
C GLY A 201 -4.81 5.96 -8.14
N GLU A 202 -3.73 6.49 -7.57
CA GLU A 202 -2.47 6.69 -8.29
C GLU A 202 -1.84 5.36 -8.72
N LEU A 203 -1.83 4.35 -7.84
CA LEU A 203 -1.36 3.01 -8.18
C LEU A 203 -2.17 2.40 -9.34
N VAL A 204 -3.49 2.50 -9.33
CA VAL A 204 -4.35 1.86 -10.34
C VAL A 204 -4.37 2.60 -11.68
N PHE A 205 -4.38 3.94 -11.65
CA PHE A 205 -4.61 4.75 -12.85
C PHE A 205 -3.36 5.43 -13.42
N LYS A 206 -2.31 5.64 -12.61
CA LYS A 206 -1.11 6.40 -13.02
C LYS A 206 0.17 5.57 -13.02
N SER A 207 0.30 4.59 -12.12
CA SER A 207 1.56 3.84 -11.97
C SER A 207 1.89 2.91 -13.13
N PHE A 208 0.87 2.43 -13.86
CA PHE A 208 0.98 1.35 -14.86
C PHE A 208 1.66 0.06 -14.35
N ALA A 209 1.78 -0.12 -13.02
CA ALA A 209 2.52 -1.22 -12.41
C ALA A 209 1.65 -2.42 -12.02
N ILE A 210 0.33 -2.31 -12.11
CA ILE A 210 -0.60 -3.41 -11.83
C ILE A 210 -0.87 -4.18 -13.12
N TYR A 211 -0.36 -5.41 -13.19
CA TYR A 211 -0.54 -6.31 -14.32
C TYR A 211 -1.55 -7.40 -13.97
N SER A 212 -2.72 -7.35 -14.61
CA SER A 212 -3.76 -8.37 -14.47
C SER A 212 -4.52 -8.50 -15.77
N SER A 213 -4.97 -9.71 -16.10
CA SER A 213 -5.90 -9.94 -17.22
C SER A 213 -7.25 -9.24 -17.03
N ARG A 214 -7.53 -8.79 -15.80
CA ARG A 214 -8.76 -8.11 -15.40
C ARG A 214 -8.54 -6.61 -15.14
N VAL A 215 -7.49 -6.00 -15.68
CA VAL A 215 -7.11 -4.62 -15.37
C VAL A 215 -8.24 -3.61 -15.60
N ASP A 216 -9.07 -3.80 -16.63
CA ASP A 216 -10.21 -2.91 -16.90
C ASP A 216 -11.33 -3.05 -15.86
N ASP A 217 -11.60 -4.27 -15.40
CA ASP A 217 -12.55 -4.54 -14.30
C ASP A 217 -12.04 -3.91 -12.99
N ILE A 218 -10.76 -4.12 -12.67
CA ILE A 218 -10.10 -3.53 -11.51
C ILE A 218 -10.21 -1.99 -11.56
N ARG A 219 -9.83 -1.38 -12.68
CA ARG A 219 -9.93 0.07 -12.89
C ARG A 219 -11.36 0.59 -12.73
N SER A 220 -12.34 -0.10 -13.32
CA SER A 220 -13.75 0.28 -13.22
C SER A 220 -14.23 0.25 -11.76
N ARG A 221 -13.95 -0.83 -11.04
CA ARG A 221 -14.37 -1.03 -9.65
C ARG A 221 -13.66 -0.10 -8.69
N THR A 222 -12.35 0.13 -8.86
CA THR A 222 -11.60 1.15 -8.11
C THR A 222 -12.18 2.54 -8.33
N LYS A 223 -12.54 2.90 -9.58
CA LYS A 223 -13.16 4.19 -9.88
C LYS A 223 -14.49 4.35 -9.16
N THR A 224 -15.33 3.32 -9.17
CA THR A 224 -16.61 3.30 -8.42
C THR A 224 -16.39 3.52 -6.93
N ALA A 225 -15.39 2.84 -6.33
CA ALA A 225 -15.06 3.02 -4.93
C ALA A 225 -14.61 4.46 -4.61
N ILE A 226 -13.74 5.04 -5.45
CA ILE A 226 -13.28 6.43 -5.28
C ILE A 226 -14.45 7.42 -5.34
N ILE A 227 -15.34 7.28 -6.33
CA ILE A 227 -16.54 8.13 -6.46
C ILE A 227 -17.41 8.01 -5.21
N ARG A 228 -17.67 6.78 -4.75
CA ARG A 228 -18.49 6.56 -3.55
C ARG A 228 -17.93 7.21 -2.30
N PHE A 229 -16.61 7.20 -2.12
CA PHE A 229 -15.97 7.94 -1.03
C PHE A 229 -16.07 9.45 -1.21
N ALA A 230 -15.91 9.97 -2.43
CA ALA A 230 -16.05 11.39 -2.73
C ALA A 230 -17.47 11.88 -2.38
N ASP A 231 -18.50 11.21 -2.89
CA ASP A 231 -19.91 11.50 -2.63
C ASP A 231 -20.20 11.49 -1.12
N TYR A 232 -19.65 10.51 -0.40
CA TYR A 232 -19.79 10.42 1.05
C TYR A 232 -19.18 11.64 1.75
N TYR A 233 -17.96 12.05 1.39
CA TYR A 233 -17.30 13.20 2.02
C TYR A 233 -18.00 14.53 1.70
N GLU A 234 -18.50 14.70 0.48
CA GLU A 234 -19.28 15.89 0.10
C GLU A 234 -20.59 15.97 0.92
N ALA A 235 -21.33 14.87 1.03
CA ALA A 235 -22.55 14.82 1.84
C ALA A 235 -22.30 15.18 3.32
N GLN A 236 -21.16 14.78 3.88
CA GLN A 236 -20.79 15.12 5.27
C GLN A 236 -20.43 16.60 5.46
N GLN A 237 -19.87 17.26 4.44
CA GLN A 237 -19.57 18.70 4.50
C GLN A 237 -20.84 19.54 4.52
N HIS A 238 -21.88 19.15 3.77
CA HIS A 238 -23.18 19.82 3.78
C HIS A 238 -23.99 19.61 5.07
N LEU A 239 -23.65 18.61 5.89
CA LEU A 239 -24.32 18.31 7.16
C LEU A 239 -23.68 19.02 8.37
N SER A 240 -22.57 19.75 8.20
CA SER A 240 -21.92 20.53 9.26
C SER A 240 -22.38 22.00 9.19
N PRO A 241 -23.40 22.44 9.95
CA PRO A 241 -23.74 23.85 10.04
C PRO A 241 -22.62 24.60 10.76
N GLU A 242 -22.32 25.81 10.28
CA GLU A 242 -21.43 26.79 10.93
C GLU A 242 -21.84 26.98 12.40
N SER A 243 -21.11 26.34 13.33
CA SER A 243 -21.26 26.60 14.75
C SER A 243 -20.32 27.74 15.16
N HIS A 244 -20.73 28.97 14.87
CA HIS A 244 -20.31 30.14 15.62
C HIS A 244 -21.55 30.83 16.22
N PRO A 245 -21.87 30.60 17.49
CA PRO A 245 -22.47 31.66 18.29
C PRO A 245 -21.33 32.60 18.70
N GLN A 246 -21.37 33.81 18.17
CA GLN A 246 -20.77 34.95 18.86
C GLN A 246 -21.56 35.17 20.16
N GLU A 247 -20.92 34.94 21.30
CA GLU A 247 -21.18 35.66 22.55
C GLU A 247 -19.85 35.90 23.27
#